data_AF-A0A8T9BUE7-F1
#
_entry.id   AF-A0A8T9BUE7-F1
#
_cell.length_a   1.000
_cell.length_b   1.000
_cell.length_c   1.000
_cell.angle_alpha   90.00
_cell.angle_beta   90.00
_cell.angle_gamma   90.00
#
_symmetry.space_group_name_H-M   'P 1'
#
loop_
_entity.id
_entity.type
_entity.pdbx_description
1 polymer ?
#
loop_
_entity_poly.entity_id
_entity_poly.type
_entity_poly.pdbx_seq_one_letter_code
_entity_poly.pdbx_strand_id
1 'polypeptide(L)'
;MPPKAASKKRRRAESSVVDAGPPGRDPIIFVSPGLQPDVRLRVFHQPFHVHSIVLKLHSNYFRKFLDSPDKSDGPASASFQYEYTTVVDEDGDWGLEAADKAAPHSPYSLEEAFQAQIQVPDQIRAFKNILSAMYNRPYTIDDSYEMLAMTKLADFYCALPIVSATLTGALLGSPMFTLKEMAKHPYTDMEMMAPSLLDAACKLRHKVLFRESFVHVVSQLSKIRRERNLNRRPPLLLGPTLKPLIKNAYIKLLERIMTANQVLNNRIVTCPFRLGPMHETSTEPTENAEWFYAIRNQLSYVSDPDLKYHMDAVLKNNLVLDQTGFGPGESLYAKRFLCAQIADKDMPWDPAETDW
;
A
#
# COMPACT_ATOMS: atom_id res chain seq x y z
N MET A 1 7.97 85.32 13.19
CA MET A 1 8.20 84.03 12.47
C MET A 1 6.89 83.57 11.85
N PRO A 2 6.91 83.09 10.61
CA PRO A 2 5.72 82.91 9.76
C PRO A 2 4.96 81.59 9.99
N PRO A 3 3.71 81.47 9.49
CA PRO A 3 2.82 80.33 9.70
C PRO A 3 2.92 79.30 8.55
N LYS A 4 2.77 78.00 8.83
CA LYS A 4 2.48 76.93 7.85
C LYS A 4 1.88 75.72 8.60
N ALA A 5 0.96 74.92 8.11
CA ALA A 5 -0.02 74.95 7.03
C ALA A 5 -0.82 73.64 7.21
N ALA A 6 -2.13 73.65 6.94
CA ALA A 6 -2.93 72.43 6.89
C ALA A 6 -2.41 71.46 5.81
N SER A 7 -2.38 70.16 6.08
CA SER A 7 -2.17 69.14 5.05
C SER A 7 -3.25 68.06 5.08
N LYS A 8 -4.25 68.30 4.23
CA LYS A 8 -4.96 67.37 3.33
C LYS A 8 -4.76 65.86 3.55
N LYS A 9 -5.90 65.19 3.79
CA LYS A 9 -6.17 63.77 3.48
C LYS A 9 -5.51 63.33 2.17
N ARG A 10 -4.78 62.22 2.19
CA ARG A 10 -4.50 61.41 1.00
C ARG A 10 -4.89 59.95 1.28
N ARG A 11 -6.06 59.59 0.76
CA ARG A 11 -6.51 58.23 0.45
C ARG A 11 -5.37 57.50 -0.28
N ARG A 12 -4.98 56.30 0.16
CA ARG A 12 -4.19 55.37 -0.65
C ARG A 12 -4.96 54.06 -0.78
N ALA A 13 -5.48 53.91 -1.99
CA ALA A 13 -5.89 52.74 -2.74
C ALA A 13 -6.11 51.41 -2.00
N GLU A 14 -7.36 50.94 -2.06
CA GLU A 14 -7.67 49.54 -2.35
C GLU A 14 -6.95 49.09 -3.62
N SER A 15 -6.18 48.00 -3.51
CA SER A 15 -5.83 47.03 -4.56
C SER A 15 -4.77 46.11 -3.94
N SER A 16 -4.87 44.81 -3.88
CA SER A 16 -5.75 43.85 -4.53
C SER A 16 -5.75 42.61 -3.64
N VAL A 17 -6.91 41.98 -3.54
CA VAL A 17 -7.14 40.67 -2.93
C VAL A 17 -6.06 39.70 -3.45
N VAL A 18 -5.11 39.36 -2.59
CA VAL A 18 -4.38 38.10 -2.74
C VAL A 18 -5.32 37.08 -2.16
N ASP A 19 -5.88 36.26 -3.03
CA ASP A 19 -6.79 35.17 -2.71
C ASP A 19 -6.09 34.24 -1.71
N ALA A 20 -6.26 34.54 -0.43
CA ALA A 20 -5.94 33.64 0.64
C ALA A 20 -6.99 32.54 0.52
N GLY A 21 -6.61 31.46 -0.16
CA GLY A 21 -7.40 30.23 -0.19
C GLY A 21 -7.90 29.85 1.21
N PRO A 22 -8.90 28.96 1.28
CA PRO A 22 -9.69 28.71 2.48
C PRO A 22 -8.81 28.51 3.73
N PRO A 23 -9.27 28.96 4.93
CA PRO A 23 -8.46 29.13 6.14
C PRO A 23 -7.58 27.91 6.39
N GLY A 24 -6.28 28.11 6.13
CA GLY A 24 -5.38 27.06 5.69
C GLY A 24 -4.77 26.27 6.85
N ARG A 25 -4.75 24.95 6.69
CA ARG A 25 -3.89 24.08 7.51
C ARG A 25 -2.44 24.55 7.42
N ASP A 26 -1.71 24.40 8.52
CA ASP A 26 -0.29 24.70 8.55
C ASP A 26 0.45 23.92 7.45
N PRO A 27 1.39 24.58 6.73
CA PRO A 27 2.15 23.92 5.68
C PRO A 27 3.04 22.81 6.24
N ILE A 28 3.07 21.68 5.54
CA ILE A 28 4.01 20.60 5.84
C ILE A 28 5.33 20.95 5.12
N ILE A 29 6.35 21.26 5.91
CA ILE A 29 7.65 21.71 5.40
C ILE A 29 8.64 20.54 5.41
N PHE A 30 9.15 20.21 4.23
CA PHE A 30 10.31 19.34 4.10
C PHE A 30 11.57 20.19 4.11
N VAL A 31 12.49 19.86 5.00
CA VAL A 31 13.74 20.59 5.26
C VAL A 31 14.90 19.74 4.74
N SER A 32 15.81 20.39 4.02
CA SER A 32 17.10 19.85 3.60
C SER A 32 18.21 20.81 4.07
N PRO A 33 19.27 20.33 4.74
CA PRO A 33 20.31 21.21 5.28
C PRO A 33 20.92 22.13 4.21
N GLY A 34 20.97 23.43 4.49
CA GLY A 34 21.58 24.43 3.60
C GLY A 34 20.70 24.86 2.40
N LEU A 35 19.47 24.35 2.29
CA LEU A 35 18.53 24.74 1.24
C LEU A 35 17.28 25.39 1.83
N GLN A 36 16.69 26.32 1.07
CA GLN A 36 15.38 26.88 1.35
C GLN A 36 14.36 26.23 0.40
N PRO A 37 13.14 25.90 0.87
CA PRO A 37 12.08 25.41 0.00
C PRO A 37 11.75 26.44 -1.09
N ASP A 38 11.87 26.03 -2.35
CA ASP A 38 11.63 26.83 -3.55
C ASP A 38 10.36 26.38 -4.32
N VAL A 39 9.72 25.30 -3.87
CA VAL A 39 8.49 24.75 -4.46
C VAL A 39 7.37 24.73 -3.41
N ARG A 40 6.20 25.24 -3.80
CA ARG A 40 4.94 25.06 -3.07
C ARG A 40 4.00 24.15 -3.86
N LEU A 41 3.68 22.99 -3.30
CA LEU A 41 2.68 22.07 -3.84
C LEU A 41 1.42 22.16 -2.97
N ARG A 42 0.27 22.52 -3.55
CA ARG A 42 -1.04 22.43 -2.89
C ARG A 42 -1.72 21.14 -3.33
N VAL A 43 -1.63 20.12 -2.48
CA VAL A 43 -2.31 18.84 -2.71
C VAL A 43 -3.66 18.92 -2.02
N PHE A 44 -4.70 19.14 -2.81
CA PHE A 44 -6.02 19.56 -2.34
C PHE A 44 -5.87 20.78 -1.41
N HIS A 45 -6.40 20.70 -0.19
CA HIS A 45 -6.30 21.76 0.81
C HIS A 45 -5.01 21.73 1.65
N GLN A 46 -4.09 20.77 1.43
CA GLN A 46 -2.84 20.67 2.21
C GLN A 46 -1.66 21.29 1.44
N PRO A 47 -1.08 22.41 1.94
CA PRO A 47 0.15 22.94 1.38
C PRO A 47 1.39 22.14 1.84
N PHE A 48 2.29 21.91 0.90
CA PHE A 48 3.61 21.31 1.08
C PHE A 48 4.69 22.27 0.58
N HIS A 49 5.71 22.51 1.39
CA HIS A 49 6.90 23.28 0.99
C HIS A 49 8.07 22.32 0.83
N VAL A 50 8.63 22.26 -0.37
CA VAL A 50 9.66 21.31 -0.77
C VAL A 50 10.72 21.97 -1.66
N HIS A 51 11.74 21.20 -2.00
CA HIS A 51 12.88 21.61 -2.82
C HIS A 51 12.79 20.99 -4.21
N SER A 52 12.88 21.82 -5.26
CA SER A 52 12.85 21.41 -6.66
C SER A 52 13.95 20.39 -6.97
N ILE A 53 15.15 20.59 -6.43
CA ILE A 53 16.28 19.70 -6.65
C ILE A 53 16.01 18.26 -6.17
N VAL A 54 15.33 18.10 -5.04
CA VAL A 54 14.97 16.76 -4.50
C VAL A 54 13.90 16.11 -5.36
N LEU A 55 12.87 16.87 -5.76
CA LEU A 55 11.84 16.38 -6.68
C LEU A 55 12.46 15.92 -8.01
N LYS A 56 13.32 16.75 -8.62
CA LYS A 56 14.02 16.42 -9.88
C LYS A 56 14.98 15.24 -9.75
N LEU A 57 15.54 15.00 -8.58
CA LEU A 57 16.42 13.85 -8.33
C LEU A 57 15.64 12.53 -8.39
N HIS A 58 14.45 12.50 -7.80
CA HIS A 58 13.70 11.26 -7.56
C HIS A 58 12.44 11.07 -8.42
N SER A 59 12.14 12.01 -9.31
CA SER A 59 10.99 11.94 -10.21
C SER A 59 11.36 12.44 -11.60
N ASN A 60 11.22 11.57 -12.59
CA ASN A 60 11.41 11.94 -14.00
C ASN A 60 10.35 12.95 -14.46
N TYR A 61 9.14 12.88 -13.89
CA TYR A 61 8.07 13.86 -14.12
C TYR A 61 8.55 15.26 -13.72
N PHE A 62 8.95 15.45 -12.45
CA PHE A 62 9.35 16.78 -11.98
C PHE A 62 10.62 17.28 -12.67
N ARG A 63 11.54 16.37 -13.05
CA ARG A 63 12.72 16.73 -13.87
C ARG A 63 12.33 17.33 -15.23
N LYS A 64 11.28 16.80 -15.87
CA LYS A 64 10.81 17.26 -17.17
C LYS A 64 9.97 18.54 -17.06
N PHE A 65 9.08 18.60 -16.07
CA PHE A 65 8.04 19.63 -16.03
C PHE A 65 8.39 20.84 -15.17
N LEU A 66 9.31 20.74 -14.20
CA LEU A 66 9.65 21.92 -13.38
C LEU A 66 10.33 23.01 -14.22
N ASP A 67 11.26 22.65 -15.09
CA ASP A 67 12.06 23.59 -15.89
C ASP A 67 11.62 23.64 -17.38
N SER A 68 10.38 23.25 -17.69
CA SER A 68 9.88 23.27 -19.07
C SER A 68 9.89 24.70 -19.63
N PRO A 69 10.36 24.93 -20.87
CA PRO A 69 10.41 26.26 -21.49
C PRO A 69 9.03 26.91 -21.67
N ASP A 70 7.95 26.12 -21.60
CA ASP A 70 6.57 26.61 -21.70
C ASP A 70 6.07 27.30 -20.42
N LYS A 71 6.95 27.54 -19.43
CA LYS A 71 6.59 28.19 -18.17
C LYS A 71 6.91 29.67 -18.19
N SER A 72 5.93 30.44 -17.74
CA SER A 72 6.09 31.84 -17.37
C SER A 72 7.08 31.93 -16.21
N ASP A 73 8.12 32.76 -16.32
CA ASP A 73 8.90 33.13 -15.14
C ASP A 73 7.96 33.76 -14.12
N GLY A 74 8.01 33.24 -12.89
CA GLY A 74 7.25 33.81 -11.79
C GLY A 74 7.63 35.28 -11.55
N PRO A 75 6.72 36.12 -11.05
CA PRO A 75 7.06 37.49 -10.70
C PRO A 75 8.23 37.51 -9.71
N ALA A 76 9.17 38.44 -9.88
CA ALA A 76 10.40 38.53 -9.07
C ALA A 76 10.16 38.69 -7.54
N SER A 77 8.91 38.95 -7.13
CA SER A 77 8.47 39.05 -5.74
C SER A 77 7.86 37.77 -5.16
N ALA A 78 7.79 36.67 -5.92
CA ALA A 78 7.23 35.41 -5.44
C ALA A 78 8.12 34.78 -4.37
N SER A 79 7.52 34.26 -3.29
CA SER A 79 8.25 33.56 -2.22
C SER A 79 8.69 32.15 -2.61
N PHE A 80 8.12 31.60 -3.69
CA PHE A 80 8.45 30.29 -4.25
C PHE A 80 8.74 30.45 -5.75
N GLN A 81 9.73 29.70 -6.23
CA GLN A 81 10.06 29.64 -7.65
C GLN A 81 9.00 28.85 -8.44
N TYR A 82 8.44 27.81 -7.83
CA TYR A 82 7.42 26.99 -8.45
C TYR A 82 6.20 26.87 -7.54
N GLU A 83 5.02 27.07 -8.11
CA GLU A 83 3.75 26.85 -7.42
C GLU A 83 2.86 25.92 -8.23
N TYR A 84 2.37 24.88 -7.58
CA TYR A 84 1.48 23.89 -8.16
C TYR A 84 0.24 23.71 -7.31
N THR A 85 -0.89 23.40 -7.95
CA THR A 85 -2.15 23.08 -7.30
C THR A 85 -2.75 21.80 -7.88
N THR A 86 -3.55 21.11 -7.08
CA THR A 86 -4.32 19.96 -7.55
C THR A 86 -5.37 20.39 -8.57
N VAL A 87 -5.46 19.63 -9.64
CA VAL A 87 -6.51 19.68 -10.66
C VAL A 87 -7.11 18.27 -10.78
N VAL A 88 -8.43 18.18 -10.90
CA VAL A 88 -9.15 16.91 -11.15
C VAL A 88 -9.56 16.88 -12.60
N ASP A 89 -9.24 15.78 -13.26
CA ASP A 89 -9.61 15.52 -14.64
C ASP A 89 -11.05 15.02 -14.72
N GLU A 90 -11.65 15.08 -15.91
CA GLU A 90 -13.04 14.64 -16.15
C GLU A 90 -13.28 13.17 -15.76
N ASP A 91 -12.22 12.35 -15.81
CA ASP A 91 -12.25 10.93 -15.44
C ASP A 91 -12.25 10.69 -13.92
N GLY A 92 -12.21 11.75 -13.10
CA GLY A 92 -12.16 11.67 -11.64
C GLY A 92 -10.79 11.35 -11.06
N ASP A 93 -9.75 11.33 -11.90
CA ASP A 93 -8.35 11.29 -11.48
C ASP A 93 -7.80 12.70 -11.24
N TRP A 94 -6.65 12.81 -10.58
CA TRP A 94 -6.09 14.12 -10.21
C TRP A 94 -4.58 14.19 -10.42
N GLY A 95 -4.12 15.40 -10.74
CA GLY A 95 -2.71 15.73 -10.95
C GLY A 95 -2.34 17.09 -10.37
N LEU A 96 -1.05 17.42 -10.42
CA LEU A 96 -0.53 18.74 -10.06
C LEU A 96 -0.28 19.55 -11.32
N GLU A 97 -0.87 20.74 -11.39
CA GLU A 97 -0.62 21.71 -12.46
C GLU A 97 -0.05 23.01 -11.92
N ALA A 98 0.68 23.75 -12.79
CA ALA A 98 1.22 25.04 -12.42
C ALA A 98 0.09 26.02 -12.10
N ALA A 99 0.19 26.72 -10.96
CA ALA A 99 -0.90 27.53 -10.42
C ALA A 99 -1.30 28.70 -11.34
N ASP A 100 -0.42 29.15 -12.23
CA ASP A 100 -0.67 30.19 -13.23
C ASP A 100 -1.46 29.70 -14.45
N LYS A 101 -1.42 28.38 -14.73
CA LYS A 101 -2.16 27.73 -15.82
C LYS A 101 -3.49 27.14 -15.35
N ALA A 102 -3.60 26.83 -14.06
CA ALA A 102 -4.85 26.39 -13.46
C ALA A 102 -5.91 27.48 -13.62
N ALA A 103 -7.07 27.13 -14.20
CA ALA A 103 -8.12 28.09 -14.47
C ALA A 103 -8.57 28.82 -13.18
N PRO A 104 -8.80 30.15 -13.21
CA PRO A 104 -9.13 30.96 -12.02
C PRO A 104 -10.49 30.63 -11.37
N HIS A 105 -11.21 29.63 -11.88
CA HIS A 105 -12.50 29.15 -11.36
C HIS A 105 -12.49 27.68 -10.89
N SER A 106 -11.34 27.02 -10.78
CA SER A 106 -11.27 25.70 -10.13
C SER A 106 -10.26 25.65 -8.96
N PRO A 107 -10.40 26.50 -7.92
CA PRO A 107 -9.96 26.05 -6.62
C PRO A 107 -10.85 24.86 -6.25
N TYR A 108 -10.29 23.65 -6.40
CA TYR A 108 -10.88 22.36 -6.03
C TYR A 108 -11.92 22.46 -4.91
N SER A 109 -13.18 22.19 -5.23
CA SER A 109 -14.22 22.04 -4.21
C SER A 109 -14.14 20.64 -3.60
N LEU A 110 -14.22 20.52 -2.27
CA LEU A 110 -14.40 19.21 -1.61
C LEU A 110 -15.64 18.46 -2.13
N GLU A 111 -16.60 19.16 -2.75
CA GLU A 111 -17.76 18.55 -3.39
C GLU A 111 -17.39 17.82 -4.68
N GLU A 112 -16.49 18.37 -5.50
CA GLU A 112 -15.99 17.71 -6.72
C GLU A 112 -15.22 16.44 -6.38
N ALA A 113 -14.41 16.49 -5.31
CA ALA A 113 -13.76 15.32 -4.71
C ALA A 113 -14.74 14.20 -4.39
N PHE A 114 -15.83 14.58 -3.73
CA PHE A 114 -16.83 13.68 -3.23
C PHE A 114 -17.63 13.06 -4.38
N GLN A 115 -17.96 13.86 -5.40
CA GLN A 115 -18.58 13.37 -6.64
C GLN A 115 -17.65 12.42 -7.41
N ALA A 116 -16.36 12.71 -7.43
CA ALA A 116 -15.32 11.84 -8.01
C ALA A 116 -14.95 10.64 -7.12
N GLN A 117 -15.59 10.48 -5.94
CA GLN A 117 -15.32 9.41 -4.97
C GLN A 117 -13.85 9.34 -4.49
N ILE A 118 -13.14 10.47 -4.54
CA ILE A 118 -11.75 10.57 -4.11
C ILE A 118 -11.70 10.60 -2.58
N GLN A 119 -11.02 9.64 -1.97
CA GLN A 119 -10.69 9.67 -0.55
C GLN A 119 -9.53 10.65 -0.30
N VAL A 120 -9.86 11.95 -0.24
CA VAL A 120 -8.88 13.05 -0.09
C VAL A 120 -7.87 12.82 1.04
N PRO A 121 -8.26 12.38 2.25
CA PRO A 121 -7.30 12.14 3.33
C PRO A 121 -6.23 11.11 2.95
N ASP A 122 -6.61 10.05 2.24
CA ASP A 122 -5.72 8.95 1.84
C ASP A 122 -4.76 9.42 0.75
N GLN A 123 -5.25 10.23 -0.19
CA GLN A 123 -4.42 10.83 -1.25
C GLN A 123 -3.38 11.80 -0.68
N ILE A 124 -3.76 12.64 0.30
CA ILE A 124 -2.81 13.55 0.96
C ILE A 124 -1.75 12.77 1.73
N ARG A 125 -2.15 11.72 2.49
CA ARG A 125 -1.23 10.85 3.24
C ARG A 125 -0.27 10.12 2.29
N ALA A 126 -0.81 9.49 1.24
CA ALA A 126 -0.02 8.81 0.21
C ALA A 126 0.99 9.76 -0.45
N PHE A 127 0.58 10.97 -0.85
CA PHE A 127 1.48 11.94 -1.46
C PHE A 127 2.56 12.42 -0.47
N LYS A 128 2.19 12.69 0.79
CA LYS A 128 3.15 13.00 1.86
C LYS A 128 4.18 11.88 2.04
N ASN A 129 3.77 10.61 1.94
CA ASN A 129 4.66 9.47 2.09
C ASN A 129 5.59 9.30 0.88
N ILE A 130 5.14 9.62 -0.34
CA ILE A 130 6.04 9.74 -1.51
C ILE A 130 7.09 10.83 -1.27
N LEU A 131 6.69 12.00 -0.78
CA LEU A 131 7.67 13.04 -0.43
C LEU A 131 8.60 12.56 0.69
N SER A 132 8.09 11.83 1.68
CA SER A 132 8.94 11.26 2.75
C SER A 132 9.97 10.29 2.19
N ALA A 133 9.59 9.44 1.24
CA ALA A 133 10.53 8.58 0.50
C ALA A 133 11.60 9.39 -0.25
N MET A 134 11.21 10.44 -0.98
CA MET A 134 12.14 11.32 -1.71
C MET A 134 13.14 12.02 -0.79
N TYR A 135 12.75 12.33 0.45
CA TYR A 135 13.62 12.96 1.45
C TYR A 135 14.31 11.95 2.38
N ASN A 136 14.13 10.64 2.14
CA ASN A 136 14.59 9.56 3.01
C ASN A 136 14.18 9.77 4.49
N ARG A 137 12.96 10.27 4.71
CA ARG A 137 12.35 10.42 6.03
C ARG A 137 11.56 9.17 6.38
N PRO A 138 11.58 8.70 7.64
CA PRO A 138 10.73 7.59 8.06
C PRO A 138 9.24 7.92 7.86
N TYR A 139 8.48 6.92 7.43
CA TYR A 139 7.02 6.98 7.29
C TYR A 139 6.41 5.60 7.54
N THR A 140 5.11 5.56 7.82
CA THR A 140 4.31 4.33 7.99
C THR A 140 3.09 4.40 7.09
N ILE A 141 2.48 3.25 6.85
CA ILE A 141 1.29 3.08 5.99
C ILE A 141 0.15 2.57 6.86
N ASP A 142 -0.94 3.34 6.95
CA ASP A 142 -2.01 3.03 7.90
C ASP A 142 -2.94 1.93 7.38
N ASP A 143 -3.17 1.88 6.06
CA ASP A 143 -4.12 0.97 5.44
C ASP A 143 -3.74 0.62 3.99
N SER A 144 -4.40 -0.41 3.45
CA SER A 144 -4.16 -0.87 2.08
C SER A 144 -4.57 0.15 1.01
N TYR A 145 -5.53 1.03 1.27
CA TYR A 145 -5.97 2.04 0.30
C TYR A 145 -4.89 3.11 0.12
N GLU A 146 -4.27 3.53 1.22
CA GLU A 146 -3.12 4.42 1.21
C GLU A 146 -1.97 3.80 0.39
N MET A 147 -1.63 2.52 0.59
CA MET A 147 -0.58 1.84 -0.18
C MET A 147 -0.87 1.81 -1.69
N LEU A 148 -2.13 1.56 -2.07
CA LEU A 148 -2.57 1.54 -3.46
C LEU A 148 -2.52 2.95 -4.07
N ALA A 149 -2.99 3.96 -3.35
CA ALA A 149 -2.90 5.37 -3.77
C ALA A 149 -1.44 5.80 -3.92
N MET A 150 -0.57 5.43 -2.98
CA MET A 150 0.86 5.72 -3.02
C MET A 150 1.51 5.08 -4.24
N THR A 151 1.15 3.85 -4.58
CA THR A 151 1.65 3.17 -5.79
C THR A 151 1.18 3.87 -7.06
N LYS A 152 -0.10 4.27 -7.13
CA LYS A 152 -0.68 4.97 -8.30
C LYS A 152 0.00 6.33 -8.51
N LEU A 153 0.14 7.12 -7.44
CA LEU A 153 0.79 8.43 -7.50
C LEU A 153 2.29 8.30 -7.82
N ALA A 154 2.98 7.31 -7.26
CA ALA A 154 4.39 7.08 -7.57
C ALA A 154 4.58 6.68 -9.04
N ASP A 155 3.66 5.93 -9.64
CA ASP A 155 3.68 5.66 -11.08
C ASP A 155 3.49 6.93 -11.90
N PHE A 156 2.43 7.69 -11.60
CA PHE A 156 2.09 8.93 -12.30
C PHE A 156 3.23 9.96 -12.25
N TYR A 157 3.81 10.18 -11.08
CA TYR A 157 4.94 11.09 -10.89
C TYR A 157 6.30 10.43 -11.19
N CYS A 158 6.32 9.24 -11.77
CA CYS A 158 7.55 8.50 -12.14
C CYS A 158 8.58 8.42 -10.99
N ALA A 159 8.10 8.03 -9.81
CA ALA A 159 8.83 7.94 -8.53
C ALA A 159 8.77 6.52 -7.91
N LEU A 160 8.31 5.51 -8.66
CA LEU A 160 8.28 4.11 -8.19
C LEU A 160 9.63 3.61 -7.63
N PRO A 161 10.80 3.92 -8.23
CA PRO A 161 12.08 3.40 -7.73
C PRO A 161 12.41 3.86 -6.31
N ILE A 162 12.25 5.17 -6.00
CA ILE A 162 12.56 5.70 -4.67
C ILE A 162 11.57 5.20 -3.62
N VAL A 163 10.31 5.05 -4.01
CA VAL A 163 9.28 4.48 -3.15
C VAL A 163 9.62 3.03 -2.84
N SER A 164 9.91 2.21 -3.84
CA SER A 164 10.30 0.81 -3.65
C SER A 164 11.54 0.66 -2.75
N ALA A 165 12.55 1.51 -2.95
CA ALA A 165 13.79 1.47 -2.19
C ALA A 165 13.60 1.74 -0.68
N THR A 166 12.65 2.59 -0.31
CA THR A 166 12.39 2.99 1.09
C THR A 166 11.25 2.19 1.73
N LEU A 167 10.44 1.50 0.92
CA LEU A 167 9.21 0.84 1.34
C LEU A 167 9.42 -0.26 2.40
N THR A 168 10.53 -1.01 2.34
CA THR A 168 10.78 -2.05 3.36
C THR A 168 10.82 -1.45 4.77
N GLY A 169 11.48 -0.30 4.93
CA GLY A 169 11.52 0.41 6.22
C GLY A 169 10.14 0.93 6.63
N ALA A 170 9.36 1.40 5.67
CA ALA A 170 8.02 1.93 5.94
C ALA A 170 7.01 0.85 6.34
N LEU A 171 7.10 -0.35 5.75
CA LEU A 171 6.18 -1.46 6.06
C LEU A 171 6.40 -2.03 7.47
N LEU A 172 7.60 -1.91 8.03
CA LEU A 172 7.90 -2.37 9.38
C LEU A 172 7.14 -1.52 10.41
N GLY A 173 6.27 -2.16 11.19
CA GLY A 173 5.45 -1.47 12.20
C GLY A 173 4.28 -0.67 11.61
N SER A 174 3.99 -0.83 10.32
CA SER A 174 2.84 -0.16 9.70
C SER A 174 1.51 -0.73 10.23
N PRO A 175 0.52 0.14 10.57
CA PRO A 175 -0.80 -0.30 11.05
C PRO A 175 -1.58 -1.20 10.10
N MET A 176 -1.31 -1.15 8.78
CA MET A 176 -2.02 -2.00 7.81
C MET A 176 -1.85 -3.52 8.05
N PHE A 177 -0.84 -3.92 8.82
CA PHE A 177 -0.56 -5.32 9.21
C PHE A 177 -1.07 -5.69 10.62
N THR A 178 -1.75 -4.77 11.28
CA THR A 178 -2.34 -4.99 12.61
C THR A 178 -3.76 -5.52 12.49
N LEU A 179 -4.22 -6.17 13.56
CA LEU A 179 -5.58 -6.69 13.64
C LEU A 179 -6.57 -5.51 13.71
N LYS A 180 -7.56 -5.51 12.81
CA LYS A 180 -8.71 -4.61 12.92
C LYS A 180 -9.90 -5.38 13.48
N GLU A 181 -10.43 -4.92 14.60
CA GLU A 181 -11.64 -5.47 15.18
C GLU A 181 -12.86 -4.85 14.49
N MET A 182 -13.60 -5.68 13.74
CA MET A 182 -14.97 -5.37 13.36
C MET A 182 -15.94 -6.34 14.05
N ALA A 183 -17.19 -5.88 14.24
CA ALA A 183 -18.22 -6.48 15.10
C ALA A 183 -18.63 -7.94 14.80
N LYS A 184 -18.05 -8.61 13.80
CA LYS A 184 -18.40 -10.01 13.45
C LYS A 184 -17.21 -10.92 13.19
N HIS A 185 -16.14 -10.44 12.57
CA HIS A 185 -14.93 -11.24 12.33
C HIS A 185 -13.68 -10.34 12.30
N PRO A 186 -12.60 -10.72 12.99
CA PRO A 186 -11.33 -10.03 12.86
C PRO A 186 -10.80 -10.16 11.42
N TYR A 187 -10.10 -9.13 10.95
CA TYR A 187 -9.38 -9.18 9.67
C TYR A 187 -8.16 -8.24 9.71
N THR A 188 -7.26 -8.42 8.76
CA THR A 188 -6.25 -7.41 8.41
C THR A 188 -6.59 -6.82 7.05
N ASP A 189 -6.31 -5.52 6.84
CA ASP A 189 -6.49 -4.91 5.52
C ASP A 189 -5.66 -5.63 4.46
N MET A 190 -4.51 -6.18 4.88
CA MET A 190 -3.64 -7.01 4.07
C MET A 190 -4.36 -8.25 3.53
N GLU A 191 -5.07 -9.03 4.37
CA GLU A 191 -5.79 -10.22 3.89
C GLU A 191 -6.87 -9.85 2.87
N MET A 192 -7.63 -8.80 3.16
CA MET A 192 -8.76 -8.37 2.32
C MET A 192 -8.30 -7.84 0.96
N MET A 193 -7.21 -7.07 0.94
CA MET A 193 -6.71 -6.39 -0.26
C MET A 193 -5.52 -7.09 -0.91
N ALA A 194 -5.18 -8.30 -0.47
CA ALA A 194 -4.02 -9.05 -0.96
C ALA A 194 -3.91 -9.13 -2.50
N PRO A 195 -4.99 -9.33 -3.29
CA PRO A 195 -4.88 -9.33 -4.74
C PRO A 195 -4.41 -7.99 -5.32
N SER A 196 -5.01 -6.88 -4.87
CA SER A 196 -4.66 -5.54 -5.33
C SER A 196 -3.26 -5.13 -4.87
N LEU A 197 -2.89 -5.51 -3.64
CA LEU A 197 -1.54 -5.29 -3.11
C LEU A 197 -0.48 -6.15 -3.83
N LEU A 198 -0.85 -7.32 -4.33
CA LEU A 198 0.04 -8.14 -5.15
C LEU A 198 0.36 -7.44 -6.48
N ASP A 199 -0.64 -6.88 -7.15
CA ASP A 199 -0.44 -6.09 -8.38
C ASP A 199 0.38 -4.82 -8.09
N ALA A 200 0.10 -4.13 -6.99
CA ALA A 200 0.88 -2.97 -6.55
C ALA A 200 2.34 -3.34 -6.27
N ALA A 201 2.59 -4.47 -5.60
CA ALA A 201 3.92 -4.97 -5.31
C ALA A 201 4.68 -5.36 -6.59
N CYS A 202 4.00 -5.90 -7.62
CA CYS A 202 4.59 -6.10 -8.94
C CYS A 202 5.04 -4.79 -9.55
N LYS A 203 4.16 -3.80 -9.55
CA LYS A 203 4.43 -2.48 -10.11
C LYS A 203 5.58 -1.78 -9.39
N LEU A 204 5.68 -1.97 -8.08
CA LEU A 204 6.78 -1.49 -7.24
C LEU A 204 8.00 -2.43 -7.24
N ARG A 205 7.97 -3.56 -7.95
CA ARG A 205 9.05 -4.57 -7.94
C ARG A 205 9.53 -4.90 -6.51
N HIS A 206 8.64 -4.86 -5.53
CA HIS A 206 8.98 -4.86 -4.11
C HIS A 206 8.81 -6.25 -3.49
N LYS A 207 9.94 -6.94 -3.28
CA LYS A 207 9.99 -8.38 -2.90
C LYS A 207 9.22 -8.71 -1.63
N VAL A 208 9.36 -7.91 -0.56
CA VAL A 208 8.77 -8.23 0.74
C VAL A 208 7.24 -8.13 0.67
N LEU A 209 6.73 -7.01 0.15
CA LEU A 209 5.28 -6.80 -0.03
C LEU A 209 4.68 -7.82 -1.00
N PHE A 210 5.42 -8.19 -2.04
CA PHE A 210 4.97 -9.21 -2.99
C PHE A 210 4.81 -10.56 -2.30
N ARG A 211 5.80 -11.00 -1.52
CA ARG A 211 5.73 -12.28 -0.78
C ARG A 211 4.57 -12.30 0.20
N GLU A 212 4.39 -11.22 0.96
CA GLU A 212 3.31 -11.08 1.92
C GLU A 212 1.95 -11.24 1.21
N SER A 213 1.73 -10.47 0.14
CA SER A 213 0.49 -10.52 -0.66
C SER A 213 0.30 -11.88 -1.31
N PHE A 214 1.37 -12.48 -1.82
CA PHE A 214 1.34 -13.76 -2.51
C PHE A 214 0.89 -14.89 -1.59
N VAL A 215 1.38 -14.93 -0.36
CA VAL A 215 0.97 -15.93 0.64
C VAL A 215 -0.53 -15.83 0.90
N HIS A 216 -1.05 -14.62 1.15
CA HIS A 216 -2.48 -14.41 1.35
C HIS A 216 -3.31 -14.83 0.13
N VAL A 217 -2.92 -14.43 -1.09
CA VAL A 217 -3.66 -14.79 -2.31
C VAL A 217 -3.71 -16.30 -2.52
N VAL A 218 -2.57 -17.00 -2.36
CA VAL A 218 -2.51 -18.47 -2.51
C VAL A 218 -3.38 -19.16 -1.44
N SER A 219 -3.36 -18.69 -0.20
CA SER A 219 -4.18 -19.23 0.90
C SER A 219 -5.69 -19.05 0.69
N GLN A 220 -6.08 -18.09 -0.16
CA GLN A 220 -7.48 -17.76 -0.44
C GLN A 220 -8.05 -18.47 -1.66
N LEU A 221 -7.21 -19.12 -2.49
CA LEU A 221 -7.63 -19.60 -3.80
C LEU A 221 -8.71 -20.71 -3.73
N SER A 222 -8.70 -21.53 -2.68
CA SER A 222 -9.74 -22.54 -2.42
C SER A 222 -11.12 -21.89 -2.19
N LYS A 223 -11.18 -20.88 -1.32
CA LYS A 223 -12.39 -20.08 -1.05
C LYS A 223 -12.91 -19.40 -2.32
N ILE A 224 -12.01 -18.77 -3.08
CA ILE A 224 -12.37 -18.04 -4.31
C ILE A 224 -12.94 -18.99 -5.37
N ARG A 225 -12.37 -20.20 -5.51
CA ARG A 225 -12.91 -21.23 -6.42
C ARG A 225 -14.32 -21.67 -6.02
N ARG A 226 -14.56 -21.92 -4.73
CA ARG A 226 -15.90 -22.31 -4.24
C ARG A 226 -16.93 -21.19 -4.41
N GLU A 227 -16.57 -19.97 -4.08
CA GLU A 227 -17.48 -18.81 -4.21
C GLU A 227 -17.76 -18.44 -5.68
N ARG A 228 -16.80 -18.66 -6.58
CA ARG A 228 -16.99 -18.51 -8.03
C ARG A 228 -17.97 -19.53 -8.58
N ASN A 229 -17.87 -20.78 -8.12
CA ASN A 229 -18.84 -21.83 -8.48
C ASN A 229 -20.26 -21.51 -7.98
N LEU A 230 -20.37 -20.65 -6.96
CA LEU A 230 -21.64 -20.16 -6.41
C LEU A 230 -22.09 -18.81 -7.00
N ASN A 231 -21.40 -18.26 -8.00
CA ASN A 231 -21.62 -16.92 -8.57
C ASN A 231 -21.60 -15.77 -7.53
N ARG A 232 -20.92 -15.95 -6.38
CA ARG A 232 -20.96 -14.99 -5.27
C ARG A 232 -19.87 -13.91 -5.31
N ARG A 233 -18.85 -14.05 -6.16
CA ARG A 233 -17.76 -13.06 -6.26
C ARG A 233 -17.24 -12.86 -7.69
N PRO A 234 -16.84 -11.63 -8.05
CA PRO A 234 -16.16 -11.36 -9.31
C PRO A 234 -14.80 -12.07 -9.38
N PRO A 235 -14.25 -12.30 -10.59
CA PRO A 235 -12.93 -12.90 -10.75
C PRO A 235 -11.86 -12.06 -10.04
N LEU A 236 -10.83 -12.72 -9.49
CA LEU A 236 -9.59 -12.02 -9.15
C LEU A 236 -9.07 -11.31 -10.40
N LEU A 237 -9.05 -9.99 -10.37
CA LEU A 237 -8.51 -9.13 -11.43
C LEU A 237 -6.98 -9.07 -11.35
N LEU A 238 -6.34 -10.24 -11.37
CA LEU A 238 -4.89 -10.33 -11.38
C LEU A 238 -4.38 -10.31 -12.82
N GLY A 239 -3.22 -9.67 -13.01
CA GLY A 239 -2.52 -9.65 -14.30
C GLY A 239 -2.30 -11.04 -14.89
N PRO A 240 -2.21 -11.18 -16.23
CA PRO A 240 -2.06 -12.47 -16.91
C PRO A 240 -0.78 -13.20 -16.49
N THR A 241 0.28 -12.46 -16.12
CA THR A 241 1.56 -12.98 -15.64
C THR A 241 1.49 -13.60 -14.24
N LEU A 242 0.61 -13.09 -13.36
CA LEU A 242 0.50 -13.58 -11.98
C LEU A 242 -0.30 -14.87 -11.85
N LYS A 243 -1.30 -15.06 -12.73
CA LYS A 243 -2.16 -16.25 -12.73
C LYS A 243 -1.38 -17.57 -12.74
N PRO A 244 -0.41 -17.82 -13.64
CA PRO A 244 0.35 -19.06 -13.64
C PRO A 244 1.20 -19.22 -12.37
N LEU A 245 1.82 -18.14 -11.86
CA LEU A 245 2.62 -18.17 -10.63
C LEU A 245 1.79 -18.62 -9.43
N ILE A 246 0.62 -18.00 -9.24
CA ILE A 246 -0.30 -18.33 -8.15
C ILE A 246 -0.83 -19.74 -8.29
N LYS A 247 -1.20 -20.17 -9.50
CA LYS A 247 -1.66 -21.54 -9.76
C LYS A 247 -0.58 -22.55 -9.40
N ASN A 248 0.67 -22.32 -9.80
CA ASN A 248 1.79 -23.21 -9.51
C ASN A 248 2.09 -23.28 -8.00
N ALA A 249 2.07 -22.14 -7.30
CA ALA A 249 2.25 -22.14 -5.84
C ALA A 249 1.08 -22.82 -5.11
N TYR A 250 -0.15 -22.67 -5.60
CA TYR A 250 -1.29 -23.39 -5.05
C TYR A 250 -1.18 -24.90 -5.27
N ILE A 251 -0.71 -25.36 -6.44
CA ILE A 251 -0.44 -26.78 -6.68
C ILE A 251 0.60 -27.31 -5.68
N LYS A 252 1.72 -26.59 -5.49
CA LYS A 252 2.73 -26.95 -4.49
C LYS A 252 2.18 -26.98 -3.06
N LEU A 253 1.26 -26.07 -2.72
CA LEU A 253 0.56 -26.11 -1.43
C LEU A 253 -0.28 -27.38 -1.29
N LEU A 254 -1.06 -27.73 -2.30
CA LEU A 254 -1.87 -28.95 -2.31
C LEU A 254 -1.01 -30.21 -2.18
N GLU A 255 0.12 -30.29 -2.90
CA GLU A 255 1.07 -31.40 -2.79
C GLU A 255 1.59 -31.58 -1.35
N ARG A 256 1.90 -30.48 -0.66
CA ARG A 256 2.32 -30.51 0.76
C ARG A 256 1.22 -31.00 1.68
N ILE A 257 -0.01 -30.50 1.50
CA ILE A 257 -1.18 -30.93 2.27
C ILE A 257 -1.43 -32.43 2.05
N MET A 258 -1.40 -32.89 0.80
CA MET A 258 -1.58 -34.31 0.45
C MET A 258 -0.51 -35.19 1.07
N THR A 259 0.75 -34.77 1.02
CA THR A 259 1.87 -35.52 1.63
C THR A 259 1.68 -35.64 3.14
N ALA A 260 1.33 -34.55 3.82
CA ALA A 260 1.06 -34.54 5.25
C ALA A 260 -0.10 -35.46 5.64
N ASN A 261 -1.19 -35.46 4.86
CA ASN A 261 -2.32 -36.36 5.05
C ASN A 261 -1.94 -37.83 4.84
N GLN A 262 -1.11 -38.15 3.82
CA GLN A 262 -0.66 -39.51 3.56
C GLN A 262 0.16 -40.06 4.73
N VAL A 263 1.12 -39.27 5.23
CA VAL A 263 1.95 -39.66 6.38
C VAL A 263 1.08 -39.87 7.62
N LEU A 264 0.14 -38.96 7.89
CA LEU A 264 -0.79 -39.10 9.00
C LEU A 264 -1.66 -40.37 8.88
N ASN A 265 -2.26 -40.61 7.72
CA ASN A 265 -3.12 -41.78 7.51
C ASN A 265 -2.34 -43.08 7.68
N ASN A 266 -1.11 -43.15 7.15
CA ASN A 266 -0.23 -44.30 7.34
C ASN A 266 0.06 -44.54 8.83
N ARG A 267 0.23 -43.47 9.61
CA ARG A 267 0.44 -43.56 11.06
C ARG A 267 -0.79 -44.01 11.82
N ILE A 268 -1.97 -43.49 11.50
CA ILE A 268 -3.24 -43.92 12.11
C ILE A 268 -3.47 -45.43 11.91
N VAL A 269 -3.13 -45.96 10.73
CA VAL A 269 -3.28 -47.39 10.43
C VAL A 269 -2.22 -48.24 11.13
N THR A 270 -0.96 -47.79 11.16
CA THR A 270 0.17 -48.59 11.69
C THR A 270 0.34 -48.50 13.20
N CYS A 271 -0.10 -47.41 13.81
CA CYS A 271 -0.10 -47.18 15.24
C CYS A 271 -1.38 -46.39 15.57
N PRO A 272 -2.47 -47.07 15.98
CA PRO A 272 -3.71 -46.38 16.30
C PRO A 272 -3.51 -45.53 17.56
N PHE A 273 -3.06 -44.28 17.34
CA PHE A 273 -3.08 -43.25 18.35
C PHE A 273 -4.54 -43.02 18.75
N ARG A 274 -4.81 -42.95 20.06
CA ARG A 274 -6.07 -42.36 20.53
C ARG A 274 -5.98 -40.86 20.26
N LEU A 275 -6.22 -40.45 19.01
CA LEU A 275 -6.68 -39.09 18.77
C LEU A 275 -7.90 -38.94 19.68
N GLY A 276 -7.85 -37.99 20.61
CA GLY A 276 -9.04 -37.62 21.39
C GLY A 276 -10.18 -37.29 20.42
N PRO A 277 -11.45 -37.17 20.88
CA PRO A 277 -12.56 -36.83 20.00
C PRO A 277 -12.18 -35.59 19.19
N MET A 278 -11.78 -35.81 17.93
CA MET A 278 -11.45 -34.73 17.02
C MET A 278 -12.75 -33.99 16.83
N HIS A 279 -12.73 -32.67 16.97
CA HIS A 279 -13.92 -31.86 16.74
C HIS A 279 -14.54 -32.26 15.40
N GLU A 280 -15.66 -32.98 15.45
CA GLU A 280 -16.48 -33.42 14.30
C GLU A 280 -17.10 -32.22 13.54
N THR A 281 -16.67 -31.00 13.85
CA THR A 281 -17.27 -29.76 13.36
C THR A 281 -16.69 -29.31 12.02
N SER A 282 -15.60 -29.91 11.52
CA SER A 282 -15.08 -29.60 10.19
C SER A 282 -15.62 -30.59 9.16
N THR A 283 -16.47 -30.10 8.26
CA THR A 283 -17.02 -30.86 7.13
C THR A 283 -15.95 -31.30 6.11
N GLU A 284 -14.73 -30.78 6.19
CA GLU A 284 -13.59 -31.09 5.30
C GLU A 284 -12.24 -30.96 6.06
N PRO A 285 -11.92 -31.90 6.97
CA PRO A 285 -10.80 -31.78 7.90
C PRO A 285 -9.43 -31.67 7.21
N THR A 286 -9.27 -32.30 6.04
CA THR A 286 -7.99 -32.39 5.32
C THR A 286 -7.62 -31.14 4.53
N GLU A 287 -8.51 -30.13 4.46
CA GLU A 287 -8.29 -28.87 3.73
C GLU A 287 -8.17 -27.64 4.66
N ASN A 288 -8.23 -27.84 5.98
CA ASN A 288 -8.27 -26.76 6.96
C ASN A 288 -7.00 -26.74 7.84
N ALA A 289 -6.31 -25.60 7.90
CA ALA A 289 -5.11 -25.45 8.73
C ALA A 289 -5.36 -25.68 10.23
N GLU A 290 -6.54 -25.32 10.73
CA GLU A 290 -6.97 -25.55 12.13
C GLU A 290 -6.93 -27.04 12.50
N TRP A 291 -7.27 -27.92 11.57
CA TRP A 291 -7.25 -29.36 11.79
C TRP A 291 -5.80 -29.88 11.92
N PHE A 292 -4.92 -29.47 11.01
CA PHE A 292 -3.49 -29.78 11.10
C PHE A 292 -2.88 -29.23 12.39
N TYR A 293 -3.27 -28.01 12.78
CA TYR A 293 -2.81 -27.36 14.00
C TYR A 293 -3.23 -28.14 15.26
N ALA A 294 -4.50 -28.58 15.32
CA ALA A 294 -5.01 -29.41 16.40
C ALA A 294 -4.24 -30.75 16.50
N ILE A 295 -3.98 -31.42 15.37
CA ILE A 295 -3.18 -32.65 15.34
C ILE A 295 -1.77 -32.40 15.86
N ARG A 296 -1.09 -31.38 15.34
CA ARG A 296 0.28 -31.03 15.75
C ARG A 296 0.38 -30.82 17.26
N ASN A 297 -0.61 -30.17 17.87
CA ASN A 297 -0.64 -29.95 19.32
C ASN A 297 -0.85 -31.25 20.10
N GLN A 298 -1.65 -32.19 19.57
CA GLN A 298 -1.81 -33.52 20.17
C GLN A 298 -0.56 -34.40 19.99
N LEU A 299 0.20 -34.22 18.92
CA LEU A 299 1.45 -34.93 18.66
C LEU A 299 2.61 -34.48 19.56
N SER A 300 2.47 -33.38 20.31
CA SER A 300 3.50 -32.97 21.28
C SER A 300 3.84 -34.07 22.31
N TYR A 301 2.93 -35.03 22.52
CA TYR A 301 3.09 -36.17 23.41
C TYR A 301 3.60 -37.46 22.73
N VAL A 302 3.75 -37.45 21.40
CA VAL A 302 4.15 -38.61 20.59
C VAL A 302 5.43 -38.27 19.82
N SER A 303 6.49 -39.04 20.04
CA SER A 303 7.75 -38.88 19.32
C SER A 303 7.66 -39.51 17.91
N ASP A 304 7.07 -38.79 16.96
CA ASP A 304 7.09 -39.12 15.53
C ASP A 304 7.73 -37.97 14.72
N PRO A 305 9.05 -38.01 14.51
CA PRO A 305 9.79 -36.94 13.82
C PRO A 305 9.31 -36.72 12.37
N ASP A 306 8.91 -37.78 11.69
CA ASP A 306 8.49 -37.76 10.30
C ASP A 306 7.13 -37.06 10.15
N LEU A 307 6.15 -37.49 10.95
CA LEU A 307 4.84 -36.83 10.99
C LEU A 307 4.95 -35.37 11.42
N LYS A 308 5.76 -35.09 12.45
CA LYS A 308 6.00 -33.72 12.92
C LYS A 308 6.59 -32.83 11.82
N TYR A 309 7.59 -33.33 11.08
CA TYR A 309 8.20 -32.59 9.96
C TYR A 309 7.14 -32.16 8.92
N HIS A 310 6.26 -33.08 8.53
CA HIS A 310 5.22 -32.78 7.55
C HIS A 310 4.13 -31.84 8.09
N MET A 311 3.76 -31.95 9.37
CA MET A 311 2.85 -31.01 10.03
C MET A 311 3.45 -29.60 10.09
N ASP A 312 4.71 -29.49 10.56
CA ASP A 312 5.45 -28.23 10.65
C ASP A 312 5.61 -27.58 9.25
N ALA A 313 5.82 -28.38 8.20
CA ALA A 313 5.95 -27.88 6.84
C ALA A 313 4.65 -27.25 6.30
N VAL A 314 3.50 -27.86 6.59
CA VAL A 314 2.18 -27.35 6.16
C VAL A 314 1.75 -26.14 7.01
N LEU A 315 2.09 -26.13 8.30
CA LEU A 315 1.81 -25.05 9.25
C LEU A 315 2.93 -24.01 9.36
N LYS A 316 3.85 -23.98 8.40
CA LYS A 316 4.86 -22.94 8.35
C LYS A 316 4.20 -21.58 8.07
N ASN A 317 4.48 -20.58 8.90
CA ASN A 317 4.14 -19.19 8.62
C ASN A 317 5.29 -18.53 7.83
N ASN A 318 5.02 -18.03 6.63
CA ASN A 318 5.99 -17.25 5.85
C ASN A 318 5.65 -15.75 5.76
N LEU A 319 4.65 -15.28 6.51
CA LEU A 319 4.37 -13.85 6.67
C LEU A 319 5.48 -13.23 7.52
N VAL A 320 5.98 -12.07 7.10
CA VAL A 320 7.08 -11.36 7.78
C VAL A 320 6.68 -9.96 8.25
N LEU A 321 5.57 -9.42 7.72
CA LEU A 321 5.04 -8.10 8.09
C LEU A 321 3.85 -8.21 9.03
N ASP A 322 3.19 -9.38 9.09
CA ASP A 322 2.07 -9.64 9.99
C ASP A 322 2.42 -9.32 11.46
N GLN A 323 1.54 -8.54 12.10
CA GLN A 323 1.68 -8.13 13.49
C GLN A 323 0.55 -8.67 14.37
N THR A 324 -0.28 -9.58 13.85
CA THR A 324 -1.40 -10.15 14.60
C THR A 324 -0.94 -11.17 15.64
N GLY A 325 0.22 -11.79 15.42
CA GLY A 325 0.76 -12.86 16.25
C GLY A 325 0.10 -14.22 16.02
N PHE A 326 -0.81 -14.34 15.05
CA PHE A 326 -1.48 -15.60 14.73
C PHE A 326 -0.70 -16.41 13.69
N GLY A 327 -0.58 -17.72 13.93
CA GLY A 327 -0.08 -18.70 12.98
C GLY A 327 -1.20 -19.35 12.15
N PRO A 328 -0.82 -20.15 11.13
CA PRO A 328 -1.80 -20.93 10.39
C PRO A 328 -2.53 -21.91 11.32
N GLY A 329 -3.86 -21.94 11.22
CA GLY A 329 -4.71 -22.73 12.10
C GLY A 329 -5.18 -22.01 13.36
N GLU A 330 -4.79 -20.75 13.57
CA GLU A 330 -5.18 -19.95 14.73
C GLU A 330 -6.02 -18.73 14.33
N SER A 331 -7.08 -18.44 15.08
CA SER A 331 -7.85 -17.18 15.00
C SER A 331 -8.17 -16.74 13.55
N LEU A 332 -7.65 -15.58 13.11
CA LEU A 332 -7.79 -15.02 11.76
C LEU A 332 -7.38 -16.02 10.65
N TYR A 333 -6.35 -16.82 10.93
CA TYR A 333 -5.77 -17.78 10.01
C TYR A 333 -6.21 -19.22 10.31
N ALA A 334 -7.28 -19.42 11.09
CA ALA A 334 -7.84 -20.75 11.38
C ALA A 334 -7.96 -21.61 10.12
N LYS A 335 -8.51 -21.05 9.04
CA LYS A 335 -8.73 -21.77 7.77
C LYS A 335 -7.66 -21.56 6.72
N ARG A 336 -6.48 -21.04 7.08
CA ARG A 336 -5.48 -20.57 6.13
C ARG A 336 -4.14 -21.27 6.31
N PHE A 337 -3.60 -21.77 5.20
CA PHE A 337 -2.20 -22.16 5.14
C PHE A 337 -1.36 -20.97 4.70
N LEU A 338 -0.30 -20.69 5.44
CA LEU A 338 0.61 -19.56 5.21
C LEU A 338 1.99 -20.00 4.70
N CYS A 339 2.10 -21.26 4.28
CA CYS A 339 3.37 -21.88 3.93
C CYS A 339 3.76 -21.72 2.44
N ALA A 340 2.97 -20.98 1.65
CA ALA A 340 3.30 -20.68 0.26
C ALA A 340 4.62 -19.90 0.16
N GLN A 341 5.41 -20.17 -0.88
CA GLN A 341 6.72 -19.55 -1.09
C GLN A 341 6.96 -19.31 -2.58
N ILE A 342 7.74 -18.27 -2.86
CA ILE A 342 8.23 -17.93 -4.18
C ILE A 342 9.70 -17.50 -4.08
N ALA A 343 10.54 -18.07 -4.94
CA ALA A 343 11.97 -17.74 -4.98
C ALA A 343 12.19 -16.39 -5.67
N ASP A 344 13.30 -15.72 -5.38
CA ASP A 344 13.65 -14.44 -6.02
C ASP A 344 13.70 -14.54 -7.55
N LYS A 345 14.20 -15.67 -8.07
CA LYS A 345 14.28 -15.94 -9.51
C LYS A 345 12.93 -16.17 -10.21
N ASP A 346 11.89 -16.43 -9.43
CA ASP A 346 10.53 -16.70 -9.93
C ASP A 346 9.64 -15.43 -9.83
N MET A 347 10.21 -14.29 -9.42
CA MET A 347 9.49 -13.02 -9.36
C MET A 347 9.08 -12.56 -10.77
N PRO A 348 7.96 -11.82 -10.91
CA PRO A 348 7.44 -11.43 -12.22
C PRO A 348 8.19 -10.24 -12.87
N TRP A 349 9.33 -9.83 -12.31
CA TRP A 349 10.19 -8.78 -12.83
C TRP A 349 11.66 -9.24 -12.84
N ASP A 350 12.45 -8.66 -13.73
CA ASP A 350 13.90 -8.93 -13.80
C ASP A 350 14.64 -8.05 -12.77
N PRO A 351 15.43 -8.63 -11.83
CA PRO A 351 16.21 -7.85 -10.88
C PRO A 351 17.31 -6.99 -11.51
N ALA A 352 17.71 -7.26 -12.75
CA ALA A 352 18.71 -6.46 -13.47
C ALA A 352 18.09 -5.26 -14.21
N GLU A 353 16.76 -5.19 -14.31
CA GLU A 353 16.05 -4.14 -15.03
C GLU A 353 16.06 -2.83 -14.24
N THR A 354 16.73 -1.81 -14.78
CA THR A 354 16.83 -0.48 -14.17
C THR A 354 15.75 0.49 -14.65
N ASP A 355 15.23 0.25 -15.85
CA ASP A 355 14.10 1.00 -16.39
C ASP A 355 12.82 0.46 -15.76
N TRP A 356 11.99 1.36 -15.25
CA TRP A 356 10.87 0.99 -14.40
C TRP A 356 9.55 0.91 -15.15
#